data_AF-A0A942C0A3-F1
#
_entry.id   AF-A0A942C0A3-F1
#
_cell.length_a   1.000
_cell.length_b   1.000
_cell.length_c   1.000
_cell.angle_alpha   90.00
_cell.angle_beta   90.00
_cell.angle_gamma   90.00
#
_symmetry.space_group_name_H-M   'P 1'
#
loop_
_entity.id
_entity.type
_entity.pdbx_description
1 polymer ?
#
loop_
_entity_poly.entity_id
_entity_poly.type
_entity_poly.pdbx_seq_one_letter_code
_entity_poly.pdbx_strand_id
1 'polypeptide(L)'
;MTRFLTFLFLLAISLPMPGWARPAKPKATKITSPPATAFPQRDDMEYVLLATNKTGTMQKEMNEAGAEGYRFEGTMGGETSVGGKESVVIMGRPKGGKTTASYQYKLLATQKTSTMQKEMNQAAAAGFVYKGQSVFETTFGGKEVVVIMELDNIEGKEEYQLLATTKTSTMQKEMNQVAAQGFTFCGITVAETSFGGKELVVIMKRPAK
;
A
#
# COMPACT_ATOMS: atom_id res chain seq x y z
N MET A 1 90.74 23.98 -20.08
CA MET A 1 90.44 22.54 -20.11
C MET A 1 89.40 22.24 -19.04
N THR A 2 88.14 22.64 -19.25
CA THR A 2 86.98 21.84 -19.70
C THR A 2 86.38 20.96 -18.62
N ARG A 3 85.20 21.40 -18.14
CA ARG A 3 84.26 20.80 -17.17
C ARG A 3 83.56 19.59 -17.79
N PHE A 4 83.14 18.62 -16.97
CA PHE A 4 81.93 17.82 -17.24
C PHE A 4 81.32 17.35 -15.91
N LEU A 5 80.14 17.89 -15.58
CA LEU A 5 79.27 17.37 -14.53
C LEU A 5 77.93 17.03 -15.21
N THR A 6 77.61 15.74 -15.15
CA THR A 6 76.47 15.06 -15.77
C THR A 6 75.15 15.55 -15.16
N PHE A 7 74.23 16.06 -15.98
CA PHE A 7 72.84 16.29 -15.60
C PHE A 7 71.94 15.32 -16.38
N LEU A 8 71.31 14.41 -15.66
CA LEU A 8 70.33 13.46 -16.17
C LEU A 8 68.99 14.20 -16.31
N PHE A 9 68.56 14.49 -17.54
CA PHE A 9 67.24 15.04 -17.83
C PHE A 9 66.21 13.90 -17.96
N LEU A 10 65.28 13.82 -17.01
CA LEU A 10 64.10 12.96 -17.10
C LEU A 10 63.09 13.60 -18.06
N LEU A 11 62.88 12.96 -19.21
CA LEU A 11 61.86 13.34 -20.19
C LEU A 11 60.49 12.84 -19.71
N ALA A 12 59.64 13.75 -19.22
CA ALA A 12 58.25 13.44 -18.90
C ALA A 12 57.43 13.33 -20.19
N ILE A 13 57.09 12.11 -20.59
CA ILE A 13 56.14 11.83 -21.68
C ILE A 13 54.73 12.11 -21.15
N SER A 14 54.12 13.21 -21.59
CA SER A 14 52.70 13.48 -21.34
C SER A 14 51.85 12.73 -22.35
N LEU A 15 51.16 11.69 -21.90
CA LEU A 15 50.09 11.05 -22.68
C LEU A 15 48.81 11.90 -22.53
N PRO A 16 48.12 12.25 -23.63
CA PRO A 16 46.86 12.98 -23.53
C PRO A 16 45.80 12.06 -22.93
N MET A 17 45.21 12.47 -21.81
CA MET A 17 44.03 11.79 -21.27
C MET A 17 42.89 11.92 -22.28
N PRO A 18 42.15 10.83 -22.59
CA PRO A 18 40.97 10.92 -23.44
C PRO A 18 39.96 11.87 -22.78
N GLY A 19 39.69 12.99 -23.45
CA GLY A 19 38.75 13.99 -22.99
C GLY A 19 37.38 13.37 -22.76
N TRP A 20 36.92 13.37 -21.51
CA TRP A 20 35.54 13.05 -21.18
C TRP A 20 34.67 14.11 -21.86
N ALA A 21 34.03 13.73 -22.97
CA ALA A 21 33.10 14.62 -23.66
C ALA A 21 31.98 14.98 -22.68
N ARG A 22 31.80 16.28 -22.40
CA ARG A 22 30.62 16.77 -21.71
C ARG A 22 29.39 16.35 -22.52
N PRO A 23 28.40 15.67 -21.92
CA PRO A 23 27.16 15.38 -22.63
C PRO A 23 26.54 16.72 -23.08
N ALA A 24 26.13 16.79 -24.34
CA ALA A 24 25.48 17.96 -24.89
C ALA A 24 24.25 18.30 -24.03
N LYS A 25 24.11 19.57 -23.61
CA LYS A 25 22.88 20.04 -22.98
C LYS A 25 21.72 19.76 -23.96
N PRO A 26 20.72 18.95 -23.59
CA PRO A 26 19.58 18.73 -24.46
C PRO A 26 18.93 20.09 -24.74
N LYS A 27 18.72 20.42 -26.02
CA LYS A 27 17.92 21.57 -26.42
C LYS A 27 16.55 21.40 -25.76
N ALA A 28 16.13 22.40 -24.97
CA ALA A 28 14.82 22.43 -24.35
C ALA A 28 13.77 22.39 -25.48
N THR A 29 13.31 21.18 -25.78
CA THR A 29 12.17 20.97 -26.64
C THR A 29 10.99 21.50 -25.86
N LYS A 30 10.21 22.42 -26.46
CA LYS A 30 9.02 22.99 -25.85
C LYS A 30 8.11 21.82 -25.45
N ILE A 31 8.12 21.48 -24.16
CA ILE A 31 7.26 20.42 -23.63
C ILE A 31 5.86 20.97 -23.79
N THR A 32 5.14 20.49 -24.79
CA THR A 32 3.70 20.70 -24.88
C THR A 32 3.13 20.12 -23.60
N SER A 33 2.65 20.99 -22.70
CA SER A 33 1.94 20.55 -21.51
C SER A 33 0.88 19.54 -21.95
N PRO A 34 0.80 18.34 -21.35
CA PRO A 34 -0.32 17.46 -21.63
C PRO A 34 -1.62 18.26 -21.43
N PRO A 35 -2.68 17.97 -22.21
CA PRO A 35 -3.97 18.59 -21.96
C PRO A 35 -4.27 18.44 -20.47
N ALA A 36 -4.64 19.54 -19.82
CA ALA A 36 -5.09 19.49 -18.44
C ALA A 36 -6.37 18.65 -18.43
N THR A 37 -6.22 17.34 -18.25
CA THR A 37 -7.35 16.49 -17.90
C THR A 37 -7.83 17.05 -16.58
N ALA A 38 -8.96 17.75 -16.60
CA ALA A 38 -9.61 18.20 -15.39
C ALA A 38 -9.71 16.96 -14.49
N PHE A 39 -9.15 17.03 -13.28
CA PHE A 39 -9.40 16.00 -12.29
C PHE A 39 -10.91 15.85 -12.21
N PRO A 40 -11.46 14.62 -12.25
CA PRO A 40 -12.90 14.43 -12.19
C PRO A 40 -13.39 15.21 -10.97
N GLN A 41 -14.22 16.22 -11.24
CA GLN A 41 -14.84 17.01 -10.20
C GLN A 41 -15.80 16.04 -9.52
N ARG A 42 -15.36 15.44 -8.40
CA ARG A 42 -16.25 14.64 -7.57
C ARG A 42 -17.43 15.55 -7.25
N ASP A 43 -18.64 15.00 -7.34
CA ASP A 43 -19.83 15.64 -6.79
C ASP A 43 -19.50 16.19 -5.39
N ASP A 44 -20.20 17.22 -4.92
CA ASP A 44 -20.03 17.68 -3.54
C ASP A 44 -20.11 16.44 -2.62
N MET A 45 -19.02 16.08 -1.95
CA MET A 45 -18.97 14.88 -1.12
C MET A 45 -19.29 15.25 0.33
N GLU A 46 -19.91 14.33 1.05
CA GLU A 46 -19.93 14.34 2.50
C GLU A 46 -19.18 13.13 3.04
N TYR A 47 -18.49 13.32 4.16
CA TYR A 47 -17.63 12.31 4.77
C TYR A 47 -17.99 12.09 6.23
N VAL A 48 -17.79 10.85 6.68
CA VAL A 48 -17.80 10.49 8.10
C VAL A 48 -16.43 9.94 8.48
N LEU A 49 -16.01 10.28 9.70
CA LEU A 49 -14.80 9.75 10.33
C LEU A 49 -15.25 8.85 11.48
N LEU A 50 -14.87 7.58 11.39
CA LEU A 50 -15.10 6.58 12.43
C LEU A 50 -13.79 6.34 13.15
N ALA A 51 -13.81 6.35 14.48
CA ALA A 51 -12.62 6.15 15.31
C ALA A 51 -12.94 5.24 16.49
N THR A 52 -12.23 4.12 16.58
CA THR A 52 -12.36 3.20 17.71
C THR A 52 -11.15 2.28 17.85
N ASN A 53 -10.94 1.74 19.04
CA ASN A 53 -9.90 0.76 19.34
C ASN A 53 -10.40 -0.68 19.34
N LYS A 54 -11.65 -0.92 18.87
CA LYS A 54 -12.27 -2.24 18.80
C LYS A 54 -12.68 -2.56 17.37
N THR A 55 -12.07 -3.59 16.78
CA THR A 55 -12.38 -4.08 15.44
C THR A 55 -13.87 -4.39 15.26
N GLY A 56 -14.51 -5.04 16.24
CA GLY A 56 -15.95 -5.33 16.18
C GLY A 56 -16.84 -4.09 16.19
N THR A 57 -16.46 -3.05 16.94
CA THR A 57 -17.15 -1.75 16.93
C THR A 57 -16.96 -1.06 15.59
N MET A 58 -15.74 -1.05 15.05
CA MET A 58 -15.45 -0.45 13.74
C MET A 58 -16.28 -1.11 12.63
N GLN A 59 -16.37 -2.44 12.63
CA GLN A 59 -17.20 -3.15 11.65
C GLN A 59 -18.68 -2.74 11.77
N LYS A 60 -19.21 -2.65 12.98
CA LYS A 60 -20.60 -2.23 13.21
C LYS A 60 -20.85 -0.82 12.67
N GLU A 61 -20.02 0.13 13.05
CA GLU A 61 -20.15 1.54 12.63
C GLU A 61 -19.97 1.70 11.11
N MET A 62 -19.03 0.98 10.49
CA MET A 62 -18.88 0.98 9.03
C MET A 62 -20.11 0.42 8.33
N ASN A 63 -20.77 -0.61 8.87
CA ASN A 63 -22.01 -1.13 8.29
C ASN A 63 -23.20 -0.19 8.51
N GLU A 64 -23.26 0.52 9.63
CA GLU A 64 -24.28 1.56 9.87
C GLU A 64 -24.12 2.70 8.85
N ALA A 65 -22.91 3.22 8.67
CA ALA A 65 -22.61 4.22 7.64
C ALA A 65 -22.83 3.65 6.21
N GLY A 66 -22.47 2.39 5.99
CA GLY A 66 -22.69 1.68 4.73
C GLY A 66 -24.17 1.54 4.36
N ALA A 67 -25.04 1.32 5.34
CA ALA A 67 -26.50 1.28 5.15
C ALA A 67 -27.05 2.66 4.76
N GLU A 68 -26.39 3.73 5.20
CA GLU A 68 -26.66 5.10 4.76
C GLU A 68 -25.98 5.46 3.42
N GLY A 69 -25.27 4.51 2.81
CA GLY A 69 -24.61 4.66 1.51
C GLY A 69 -23.27 5.36 1.53
N TYR A 70 -22.61 5.45 2.69
CA TYR A 70 -21.20 5.82 2.76
C TYR A 70 -20.32 4.66 2.29
N ARG A 71 -19.38 4.97 1.38
CA ARG A 71 -18.40 4.02 0.87
C ARG A 71 -17.04 4.22 1.54
N PHE A 72 -16.30 3.14 1.76
CA PHE A 72 -14.92 3.21 2.26
C PHE A 72 -14.01 4.06 1.36
N GLU A 73 -13.28 5.01 1.95
CA GLU A 73 -12.30 5.88 1.26
C GLU A 73 -10.86 5.64 1.73
N GLY A 74 -10.66 5.31 3.01
CA GLY A 74 -9.34 5.08 3.56
C GLY A 74 -9.35 4.70 5.03
N THR A 75 -8.23 4.14 5.50
CA THR A 75 -8.02 3.82 6.91
C THR A 75 -6.60 4.11 7.34
N MET A 76 -6.43 4.40 8.61
CA MET A 76 -5.14 4.49 9.28
C MET A 76 -5.28 3.99 10.71
N GLY A 77 -4.30 3.22 11.16
CA GLY A 77 -4.13 2.86 12.56
C GLY A 77 -3.04 3.74 13.15
N GLY A 78 -3.22 4.22 14.37
CA GLY A 78 -2.25 5.08 14.99
C GLY A 78 -2.65 5.56 16.37
N GLU A 79 -1.87 6.51 16.88
CA GLU A 79 -2.14 7.17 18.14
C GLU A 79 -2.59 8.61 17.86
N THR A 80 -3.80 8.96 18.30
CA THR A 80 -4.31 10.32 18.27
C THR A 80 -4.09 10.98 19.62
N SER A 81 -3.85 12.30 19.63
CA SER A 81 -3.49 13.05 20.85
C SER A 81 -4.59 13.06 21.93
N VAL A 82 -5.84 12.84 21.55
CA VAL A 82 -7.01 12.87 22.45
C VAL A 82 -7.65 11.49 22.62
N GLY A 83 -7.65 10.65 21.58
CA GLY A 83 -8.25 9.32 21.60
C GLY A 83 -7.29 8.18 21.94
N GLY A 84 -5.98 8.46 21.97
CA GLY A 84 -4.96 7.44 22.18
C GLY A 84 -4.86 6.48 21.00
N LYS A 85 -4.66 5.19 21.29
CA LYS A 85 -4.48 4.14 20.29
C LYS A 85 -5.80 3.77 19.64
N GLU A 86 -5.99 4.18 18.39
CA GLU A 86 -7.25 4.04 17.67
C GLU A 86 -7.01 3.63 16.22
N SER A 87 -8.01 2.96 15.65
CA SER A 87 -8.16 2.90 14.21
C SER A 87 -9.10 3.99 13.74
N VAL A 88 -8.73 4.62 12.63
CA VAL A 88 -9.52 5.64 11.96
C VAL A 88 -9.92 5.12 10.58
N VAL A 89 -11.19 5.27 10.23
CA VAL A 89 -11.74 4.99 8.90
C VAL A 89 -12.46 6.24 8.39
N ILE A 90 -12.19 6.59 7.14
CA ILE A 90 -12.92 7.64 6.41
C ILE A 90 -13.85 6.94 5.42
N MET A 91 -15.11 7.37 5.42
CA MET A 91 -16.10 6.93 4.45
C MET A 91 -16.77 8.15 3.80
N GLY A 92 -17.12 8.05 2.53
CA GLY A 92 -17.65 9.16 1.74
C GLY A 92 -18.89 8.79 0.93
N ARG A 93 -19.74 9.77 0.65
CA ARG A 93 -20.83 9.65 -0.34
C ARG A 93 -21.13 11.00 -1.01
N PRO A 94 -21.78 11.02 -2.19
CA PRO A 94 -22.28 12.25 -2.78
C PRO A 94 -23.32 12.94 -1.88
N LYS A 95 -23.16 14.24 -1.66
CA LYS A 95 -24.01 15.11 -0.84
C LYS A 95 -25.37 15.29 -1.49
N GLY A 96 -26.42 15.18 -0.67
CA GLY A 96 -27.81 15.31 -1.15
C GLY A 96 -28.30 14.11 -1.97
N GLY A 97 -27.49 13.07 -2.12
CA GLY A 97 -27.87 11.84 -2.80
C GLY A 97 -28.78 10.98 -1.93
N LYS A 98 -30.00 10.72 -2.39
CA LYS A 98 -30.74 9.51 -1.98
C LYS A 98 -30.06 8.34 -2.67
N THR A 99 -29.04 7.78 -2.03
CA THR A 99 -28.37 6.59 -2.52
C THR A 99 -29.21 5.36 -2.16
N THR A 100 -29.59 4.56 -3.17
CA THR A 100 -30.10 3.20 -2.96
C THR A 100 -28.97 2.19 -2.79
N ALA A 101 -27.71 2.62 -2.94
CA ALA A 101 -26.55 1.78 -2.71
C ALA A 101 -26.33 1.66 -1.20
N SER A 102 -26.42 0.42 -0.70
CA SER A 102 -25.98 0.03 0.63
C SER A 102 -24.70 -0.77 0.51
N TYR A 103 -23.72 -0.46 1.34
CA TYR A 103 -22.46 -1.20 1.40
C TYR A 103 -22.42 -2.06 2.66
N GLN A 104 -21.92 -3.30 2.53
CA GLN A 104 -21.69 -4.18 3.66
C GLN A 104 -20.20 -4.44 3.82
N TYR A 105 -19.72 -4.39 5.05
CA TYR A 105 -18.30 -4.49 5.37
C TYR A 105 -18.02 -5.65 6.31
N LYS A 106 -16.87 -6.27 6.09
CA LYS A 106 -16.29 -7.30 6.97
C LYS A 106 -14.86 -6.92 7.32
N LEU A 107 -14.56 -6.85 8.61
CA LEU A 107 -13.22 -6.61 9.12
C LEU A 107 -12.64 -7.94 9.60
N LEU A 108 -11.49 -8.30 9.05
CA LEU A 108 -10.75 -9.50 9.43
C LEU A 108 -9.54 -9.06 10.24
N ALA A 109 -9.49 -9.45 11.51
CA ALA A 109 -8.40 -9.13 12.42
C ALA A 109 -7.67 -10.39 12.84
N THR A 110 -6.35 -10.41 12.67
CA THR A 110 -5.53 -11.51 13.21
C THR A 110 -4.09 -11.10 13.50
N GLN A 111 -3.49 -11.87 14.41
CA GLN A 111 -2.09 -11.82 14.80
C GLN A 111 -1.20 -12.77 13.97
N LYS A 112 -1.77 -13.55 13.04
CA LYS A 112 -1.07 -14.55 12.21
C LYS A 112 -1.44 -14.43 10.73
N THR A 113 -0.45 -14.19 9.87
CA THR A 113 -0.64 -14.02 8.41
C THR A 113 -1.33 -15.21 7.73
N SER A 114 -1.01 -16.45 8.12
CA SER A 114 -1.62 -17.66 7.54
C SER A 114 -3.13 -17.75 7.82
N THR A 115 -3.57 -17.33 9.01
CA THR A 115 -5.00 -17.23 9.32
C THR A 115 -5.66 -16.11 8.52
N MET A 116 -4.97 -14.98 8.30
CA MET A 116 -5.50 -13.87 7.51
C MET A 116 -5.79 -14.29 6.07
N GLN A 117 -4.86 -15.00 5.42
CA GLN A 117 -5.07 -15.49 4.05
C GLN A 117 -6.30 -16.41 3.97
N LYS A 118 -6.46 -17.32 4.93
CA LYS A 118 -7.61 -18.22 4.97
C LYS A 118 -8.91 -17.44 5.14
N GLU A 119 -8.96 -16.51 6.09
CA GLU A 119 -10.15 -15.71 6.37
C GLU A 119 -10.54 -14.79 5.21
N MET A 120 -9.55 -14.18 4.55
CA MET A 120 -9.77 -13.38 3.34
C MET A 120 -10.36 -14.22 2.21
N ASN A 121 -9.84 -15.42 1.97
CA ASN A 121 -10.39 -16.32 0.95
C ASN A 121 -11.79 -16.84 1.32
N GLN A 122 -12.08 -17.06 2.60
CA GLN A 122 -13.43 -17.40 3.06
C GLN A 122 -14.42 -16.25 2.85
N ALA A 123 -14.00 -15.01 3.11
CA ALA A 123 -14.80 -13.82 2.84
C ALA A 123 -15.00 -13.59 1.33
N ALA A 124 -13.96 -13.82 0.52
CA ALA A 124 -14.01 -13.76 -0.93
C ALA A 124 -15.01 -14.75 -1.52
N ALA A 125 -15.05 -15.97 -0.98
CA ALA A 125 -16.03 -16.98 -1.35
C ALA A 125 -17.48 -16.54 -1.06
N ALA A 126 -17.68 -15.61 -0.11
CA ALA A 126 -18.95 -14.98 0.22
C ALA A 126 -19.20 -13.64 -0.52
N GLY A 127 -18.35 -13.27 -1.48
CA GLY A 127 -18.52 -12.09 -2.34
C GLY A 127 -17.88 -10.80 -1.81
N PHE A 128 -17.16 -10.87 -0.68
CA PHE A 128 -16.42 -9.72 -0.16
C PHE A 128 -15.10 -9.53 -0.90
N VAL A 129 -14.76 -8.28 -1.21
CA VAL A 129 -13.51 -7.91 -1.87
C VAL A 129 -12.67 -7.00 -0.98
N TYR A 130 -11.35 -7.14 -1.06
CA TYR A 130 -10.37 -6.32 -0.37
C TYR A 130 -10.53 -4.83 -0.74
N LYS A 131 -10.57 -3.96 0.27
CA LYS A 131 -10.58 -2.49 0.10
C LYS A 131 -9.43 -1.79 0.81
N GLY A 132 -8.96 -2.30 1.94
CA GLY A 132 -7.86 -1.69 2.67
C GLY A 132 -7.33 -2.58 3.78
N GLN A 133 -6.19 -2.19 4.34
CA GLN A 133 -5.59 -2.84 5.50
C GLN A 133 -4.93 -1.80 6.40
N SER A 134 -4.88 -2.08 7.69
CA SER A 134 -4.17 -1.28 8.67
C SER A 134 -3.73 -2.14 9.87
N VAL A 135 -3.00 -1.55 10.81
CA VAL A 135 -2.65 -2.18 12.08
C VAL A 135 -3.43 -1.50 13.20
N PHE A 136 -4.24 -2.27 13.91
CA PHE A 136 -5.01 -1.77 15.04
C PHE A 136 -4.26 -2.14 16.31
N GLU A 137 -4.11 -1.18 17.21
CA GLU A 137 -3.54 -1.43 18.52
C GLU A 137 -4.67 -1.53 19.55
N THR A 138 -4.71 -2.67 20.23
CA THR A 138 -5.72 -2.97 21.25
C THR A 138 -5.36 -2.32 22.58
N THR A 139 -6.38 -2.09 23.41
CA THR A 139 -6.21 -1.50 24.77
C THR A 139 -5.24 -2.29 25.65
N PHE A 140 -5.06 -3.59 25.39
CA PHE A 140 -4.18 -4.48 26.16
C PHE A 140 -2.77 -4.62 25.55
N GLY A 141 -2.39 -3.76 24.60
CA GLY A 141 -1.03 -3.71 24.04
C GLY A 141 -0.74 -4.73 22.94
N GLY A 142 -1.75 -5.44 22.44
CA GLY A 142 -1.61 -6.28 21.25
C GLY A 142 -1.83 -5.47 19.98
N LYS A 143 -1.00 -5.68 18.96
CA LYS A 143 -1.21 -5.17 17.61
C LYS A 143 -1.74 -6.26 16.72
N GLU A 144 -2.75 -5.93 15.93
CA GLU A 144 -3.35 -6.86 14.97
C GLU A 144 -3.43 -6.21 13.60
N VAL A 145 -3.19 -7.00 12.55
CA VAL A 145 -3.49 -6.56 11.20
C VAL A 145 -4.99 -6.68 11.02
N VAL A 146 -5.62 -5.60 10.54
CA VAL A 146 -7.02 -5.57 10.18
C VAL A 146 -7.14 -5.34 8.68
N VAL A 147 -7.83 -6.25 8.01
CA VAL A 147 -8.19 -6.14 6.60
C VAL A 147 -9.67 -5.75 6.51
N ILE A 148 -9.95 -4.72 5.73
CA ILE A 148 -11.29 -4.23 5.43
C ILE A 148 -11.72 -4.82 4.09
N MET A 149 -12.85 -5.52 4.10
CA MET A 149 -13.48 -6.06 2.91
C MET A 149 -14.89 -5.51 2.73
N GLU A 150 -15.31 -5.29 1.50
CA GLU A 150 -16.64 -4.78 1.11
C GLU A 150 -17.36 -5.82 0.25
N LEU A 151 -18.65 -6.04 0.47
CA LEU A 151 -19.47 -6.88 -0.39
C LEU A 151 -19.71 -6.14 -1.72
N ASP A 152 -19.01 -6.57 -2.78
CA ASP A 152 -18.99 -5.86 -4.08
C ASP A 152 -18.97 -6.82 -5.27
N ASN A 153 -18.73 -8.12 -5.07
CA ASN A 153 -18.52 -9.04 -6.17
C ASN A 153 -19.23 -10.39 -5.98
N ILE A 154 -20.50 -10.44 -6.41
CA ILE A 154 -21.33 -11.64 -6.33
C ILE A 154 -21.04 -12.60 -7.49
N GLU A 155 -20.49 -12.10 -8.60
CA GLU A 155 -20.32 -12.84 -9.87
C GLU A 155 -18.87 -13.27 -10.16
N GLY A 156 -17.88 -12.63 -9.55
CA GLY A 156 -16.46 -12.95 -9.66
C GLY A 156 -15.83 -13.17 -8.29
N LYS A 157 -15.53 -14.42 -7.94
CA LYS A 157 -14.79 -14.69 -6.70
C LYS A 157 -13.35 -14.25 -6.88
N GLU A 158 -12.75 -13.63 -5.86
CA GLU A 158 -11.31 -13.35 -5.81
C GLU A 158 -10.60 -14.43 -4.98
N GLU A 159 -9.35 -14.70 -5.29
CA GLU A 159 -8.45 -15.51 -4.48
C GLU A 159 -7.28 -14.62 -4.04
N TYR A 160 -6.93 -14.71 -2.75
CA TYR A 160 -5.89 -13.92 -2.11
C TYR A 160 -4.70 -14.79 -1.71
N GLN A 161 -3.51 -14.25 -1.97
CA GLN A 161 -2.23 -14.78 -1.52
C GLN A 161 -1.52 -13.71 -0.68
N LEU A 162 -1.14 -14.06 0.54
CA LEU A 162 -0.39 -13.18 1.42
C LEU A 162 1.08 -13.58 1.41
N LEU A 163 1.95 -12.58 1.38
CA LEU A 163 3.39 -12.71 1.52
C LEU A 163 3.82 -11.91 2.73
N ALA A 164 4.57 -12.53 3.64
CA ALA A 164 5.12 -11.85 4.81
C ALA A 164 6.63 -12.07 4.89
N THR A 165 7.39 -11.01 5.16
CA THR A 165 8.84 -11.12 5.37
C THR A 165 9.35 -10.12 6.39
N THR A 166 10.36 -10.51 7.16
CA THR A 166 11.22 -9.58 7.91
C THR A 166 12.39 -9.06 7.06
N LYS A 167 12.65 -9.68 5.90
CA LYS A 167 13.76 -9.37 5.00
C LYS A 167 13.24 -8.89 3.65
N THR A 168 13.12 -7.57 3.48
CA THR A 168 12.58 -6.96 2.25
C THR A 168 13.37 -7.29 0.98
N SER A 169 14.64 -7.71 1.10
CA SER A 169 15.49 -8.06 -0.05
C SER A 169 14.99 -9.26 -0.86
N THR A 170 14.12 -10.12 -0.31
CA THR A 170 13.55 -11.27 -1.05
C THR A 170 12.14 -11.02 -1.55
N MET A 171 11.44 -10.01 -1.00
CA MET A 171 10.03 -9.75 -1.28
C MET A 171 9.75 -9.52 -2.77
N GLN A 172 10.61 -8.79 -3.48
CA GLN A 172 10.44 -8.58 -4.92
C GLN A 172 10.43 -9.91 -5.70
N LYS A 173 11.32 -10.85 -5.34
CA LYS A 173 11.38 -12.16 -5.98
C LYS A 173 10.11 -12.98 -5.68
N GLU A 174 9.67 -12.99 -4.42
CA GLU A 174 8.47 -13.71 -3.98
C GLU A 174 7.19 -13.17 -4.63
N MET A 175 7.04 -11.84 -4.69
CA MET A 175 5.95 -11.19 -5.40
C MET A 175 5.94 -11.56 -6.88
N ASN A 176 7.11 -11.60 -7.54
CA ASN A 176 7.19 -12.00 -8.95
C ASN A 176 6.82 -13.48 -9.17
N GLN A 177 7.15 -14.36 -8.23
CA GLN A 177 6.75 -15.78 -8.28
C GLN A 177 5.24 -15.96 -8.15
N VAL A 178 4.59 -15.16 -7.31
CA VAL A 178 3.13 -15.15 -7.15
C VAL A 178 2.47 -14.47 -8.35
N ALA A 179 3.06 -13.39 -8.87
CA ALA A 179 2.59 -12.72 -10.09
C ALA A 179 2.61 -13.64 -11.32
N ALA A 180 3.61 -14.50 -11.46
CA ALA A 180 3.67 -15.52 -12.51
C ALA A 180 2.49 -16.52 -12.47
N GLN A 181 1.77 -16.59 -11.34
CA GLN A 181 0.56 -17.41 -11.16
C GLN A 181 -0.73 -16.62 -11.40
N GLY A 182 -0.64 -15.40 -11.93
CA GLY A 182 -1.78 -14.54 -12.27
C GLY A 182 -2.26 -13.61 -11.16
N PHE A 183 -1.54 -13.55 -10.03
CA PHE A 183 -1.87 -12.62 -8.94
C PHE A 183 -1.35 -11.21 -9.23
N THR A 184 -2.09 -10.21 -8.77
CA THR A 184 -1.75 -8.79 -8.87
C THR A 184 -1.68 -8.17 -7.47
N PHE A 185 -0.83 -7.16 -7.30
CA PHE A 185 -0.68 -6.45 -6.03
C PHE A 185 -1.95 -5.69 -5.66
N CYS A 186 -2.36 -5.72 -4.39
CA CYS A 186 -3.50 -4.92 -3.91
C CYS A 186 -3.27 -4.20 -2.58
N GLY A 187 -2.38 -4.68 -1.72
CA GLY A 187 -2.17 -4.07 -0.41
C GLY A 187 -0.80 -4.36 0.21
N ILE A 188 -0.34 -3.45 1.04
CA ILE A 188 0.91 -3.59 1.81
C ILE A 188 0.76 -2.92 3.18
N THR A 189 1.31 -3.54 4.22
CA THR A 189 1.44 -2.93 5.55
C THR A 189 2.65 -3.50 6.28
N VAL A 190 3.03 -2.87 7.38
CA VAL A 190 3.97 -3.43 8.34
C VAL A 190 3.20 -3.89 9.57
N ALA A 191 3.25 -5.18 9.86
CA ALA A 191 2.58 -5.82 10.98
C ALA A 191 3.57 -6.21 12.07
N GLU A 192 3.16 -6.17 13.34
CA GLU A 192 3.84 -6.90 14.41
C GLU A 192 3.07 -8.20 14.63
N THR A 193 3.61 -9.33 14.16
CA THR A 193 2.97 -10.63 14.32
C THR A 193 3.53 -11.37 15.53
N SER A 194 2.71 -12.26 16.08
CA SER A 194 3.01 -13.03 17.30
C SER A 194 4.23 -13.97 17.22
N PHE A 195 4.89 -14.07 16.05
CA PHE A 195 6.10 -14.89 15.81
C PHE A 195 7.42 -14.09 15.75
N GLY A 196 7.46 -12.87 16.29
CA GLY A 196 8.70 -12.27 16.79
C GLY A 196 9.38 -11.21 15.91
N GLY A 197 8.61 -10.38 15.19
CA GLY A 197 9.19 -9.23 14.50
C GLY A 197 8.19 -8.33 13.77
N LYS A 198 8.67 -7.14 13.38
CA LYS A 198 8.00 -6.28 12.40
C LYS A 198 8.14 -6.93 11.03
N GLU A 199 7.04 -7.33 10.44
CA GLU A 199 6.97 -8.00 9.13
C GLU A 199 6.29 -7.10 8.12
N LEU A 200 6.86 -7.02 6.91
CA LEU A 200 6.17 -6.48 5.76
C LEU A 200 5.17 -7.52 5.26
N VAL A 201 3.89 -7.18 5.25
CA VAL A 201 2.80 -8.03 4.74
C VAL A 201 2.28 -7.44 3.45
N VAL A 202 2.38 -8.20 2.37
CA VAL A 202 1.87 -7.89 1.03
C VAL A 202 0.67 -8.78 0.75
N ILE A 203 -0.41 -8.19 0.25
CA ILE A 203 -1.60 -8.88 -0.21
C ILE A 203 -1.63 -8.82 -1.74
N MET A 204 -1.76 -9.98 -2.37
CA MET A 204 -1.96 -10.11 -3.80
C MET A 204 -3.26 -10.85 -4.08
N LYS A 205 -3.91 -10.53 -5.21
CA LYS A 205 -5.20 -11.10 -5.60
C LYS A 205 -5.26 -11.54 -7.06
N ARG A 206 -6.10 -12.52 -7.36
CA ARG A 206 -6.49 -12.89 -8.73
C ARG A 206 -7.98 -13.22 -8.79
N PRO A 207 -8.60 -13.25 -9.99
CA PRO A 207 -9.88 -13.94 -10.16
C PRO A 207 -9.73 -15.41 -9.74
N ALA A 208 -10.68 -15.92 -8.95
CA ALA A 208 -10.76 -17.33 -8.59
C ALA A 208 -11.05 -18.17 -9.85
N LYS A 209 -10.56 -19.40 -9.85
CA LYS A 209 -10.77 -20.38 -10.93
C LYS A 209 -12.12 -21.08 -10.82
#